data_AF-A0A101VT80-F1
#
_entry.id   AF-A0A101VT80-F1
#
_cell.length_a   1.000
_cell.length_b   1.000
_cell.length_c   1.000
_cell.angle_alpha   90.00
_cell.angle_beta   90.00
_cell.angle_gamma   90.00
#
_symmetry.space_group_name_H-M   'P 1'
#
loop_
_entity.id
_entity.type
_entity.pdbx_description
1 polymer ?
#
loop_
_entity_poly.entity_id
_entity_poly.type
_entity_poly.pdbx_seq_one_letter_code
_entity_poly.pdbx_strand_id
1 'polypeptide(L)'
;MSSKDDVRLVGSSEDRNYWQDGLYSVTYLHEGEIDSRRSRTLAVLREGTIVGSDEHGGVFEGLFATTRCGSAAYVVLKLRVPPGGVLVTGERVGETEAVVEVAGVLSNRNGELQGVCDIRGHWMGMRFRYVGRLPH
;
A
#
# COMPACT_ATOMS: atom_id res chain seq x y z
N MET A 1 -28.31 -13.03 -12.75
CA MET A 1 -27.58 -12.12 -13.65
C MET A 1 -26.33 -11.67 -12.91
N SER A 2 -25.17 -12.19 -13.31
CA SER A 2 -23.89 -11.94 -12.63
C SER A 2 -23.31 -10.62 -13.12
N SER A 3 -23.14 -9.65 -12.21
CA SER A 3 -22.45 -8.38 -12.47
C SER A 3 -20.97 -8.68 -12.65
N LYS A 4 -20.45 -8.44 -13.85
CA LYS A 4 -19.01 -8.37 -14.08
C LYS A 4 -18.54 -7.03 -13.54
N ASP A 5 -17.89 -7.04 -12.40
CA ASP A 5 -17.21 -5.86 -11.87
C ASP A 5 -15.99 -5.57 -12.75
N ASP A 6 -16.17 -4.67 -13.71
CA ASP A 6 -15.11 -4.13 -14.57
C ASP A 6 -14.14 -3.32 -13.70
N VAL A 7 -12.98 -3.91 -13.41
CA VAL A 7 -11.83 -3.23 -12.82
C VAL A 7 -11.27 -2.25 -13.86
N ARG A 8 -11.37 -0.94 -13.58
CA ARG A 8 -10.71 0.10 -14.40
C ARG A 8 -9.53 0.69 -13.63
N LEU A 9 -8.39 0.81 -14.31
CA LEU A 9 -7.27 1.63 -13.87
C LEU A 9 -7.71 3.10 -14.02
N VAL A 10 -7.99 3.79 -12.91
CA VAL A 10 -8.58 5.13 -12.95
C VAL A 10 -7.48 6.17 -13.10
N GLY A 11 -7.42 6.77 -14.30
CA GLY A 11 -6.81 8.07 -14.57
C GLY A 11 -7.83 8.97 -15.26
N SER A 12 -8.73 9.61 -14.52
CA SER A 12 -9.51 10.77 -15.01
C SER A 12 -10.14 11.54 -13.85
N SER A 13 -10.08 12.86 -13.94
CA SER A 13 -9.93 13.83 -12.86
C SER A 13 -11.20 14.42 -12.23
N GLU A 14 -12.36 13.76 -12.24
CA GLU A 14 -13.63 14.45 -11.87
C GLU A 14 -14.59 13.71 -10.94
N ASP A 15 -14.08 13.00 -9.94
CA ASP A 15 -14.93 12.63 -8.79
C ASP A 15 -14.21 12.93 -7.47
N ARG A 16 -14.92 13.52 -6.51
CA ARG A 16 -14.40 13.93 -5.20
C ARG A 16 -14.18 12.67 -4.34
N ASN A 17 -13.02 12.60 -3.67
CA ASN A 17 -12.45 11.49 -2.87
C ASN A 17 -11.65 10.41 -3.61
N TYR A 18 -11.05 10.77 -4.73
CA TYR A 18 -10.09 9.91 -5.41
C TYR A 18 -8.68 10.26 -4.93
N TRP A 19 -7.99 9.22 -4.47
CA TRP A 19 -6.57 9.11 -4.18
C TRP A 19 -5.77 10.05 -5.07
N GLN A 20 -5.04 10.97 -4.45
CA GLN A 20 -4.38 12.05 -5.14
C GLN A 20 -2.94 11.65 -5.42
N ASP A 21 -2.45 12.04 -6.59
CA ASP A 21 -1.01 12.03 -6.81
C ASP A 21 -0.32 12.83 -5.69
N GLY A 22 0.68 12.22 -5.07
CA GLY A 22 1.22 12.77 -3.84
C GLY A 22 2.19 11.87 -3.11
N LEU A 23 2.74 12.44 -2.05
CA LEU A 23 3.50 11.74 -1.04
C LEU A 23 2.55 11.24 0.04
N TYR A 24 2.76 10.00 0.46
CA TYR A 24 2.01 9.30 1.49
C TYR A 24 2.97 8.76 2.54
N SER A 25 2.56 8.85 3.80
CA SER A 25 3.15 8.08 4.88
C SER A 25 2.36 6.78 5.00
N VAL A 26 3.04 5.65 4.93
CA VAL A 26 2.44 4.33 5.15
C VAL A 26 2.87 3.81 6.52
N THR A 27 1.92 3.29 7.27
CA THR A 27 2.13 2.67 8.57
C THR A 27 1.63 1.25 8.53
N TYR A 28 2.47 0.32 8.95
CA TYR A 28 2.10 -1.07 9.17
C TYR A 28 1.54 -1.26 10.58
N LEU A 29 0.48 -2.04 10.71
CA LEU A 29 -0.25 -2.30 11.95
C LEU A 29 -0.22 -3.82 12.18
N HIS A 30 0.48 -4.26 13.22
CA HIS A 30 0.49 -5.64 13.65
C HIS A 30 -0.78 -5.97 14.44
N GLU A 31 -1.28 -7.20 14.30
CA GLU A 31 -2.38 -7.69 15.15
C GLU A 31 -1.96 -7.64 16.63
N GLY A 32 -2.77 -6.99 17.46
CA GLY A 32 -2.57 -6.94 18.92
C GLY A 32 -1.66 -5.82 19.45
N GLU A 33 -0.98 -5.04 18.60
CA GLU A 33 -0.15 -3.93 19.06
C GLU A 33 -0.94 -2.62 19.17
N ILE A 34 -1.23 -2.22 20.42
CA ILE A 34 -1.89 -0.94 20.74
C ILE A 34 -0.89 0.22 20.58
N ASP A 35 0.41 -0.02 20.74
CA ASP A 35 1.42 1.01 20.58
C ASP A 35 2.84 0.42 20.43
N SER A 36 3.67 1.09 19.63
CA SER A 36 5.15 1.03 19.65
C SER A 36 5.94 -0.10 18.96
N ARG A 37 5.64 -0.39 17.70
CA ARG A 37 6.66 -0.41 16.62
C ARG A 37 6.01 -0.10 15.27
N ARG A 38 5.47 1.12 15.18
CA ARG A 38 4.93 1.65 13.91
C ARG A 38 6.08 1.87 12.94
N SER A 39 6.40 0.85 12.15
CA SER A 39 7.26 1.05 10.99
C SER A 39 6.56 2.04 10.06
N ARG A 40 7.22 3.18 9.82
CA ARG A 40 6.73 4.24 8.94
C ARG A 40 7.58 4.27 7.69
N THR A 41 6.93 4.12 6.55
CA THR A 41 7.54 4.28 5.23
C THR A 41 6.95 5.50 4.54
N LEU A 42 7.69 6.04 3.58
CA LEU A 42 7.21 7.03 2.63
C LEU A 42 6.98 6.36 1.28
N ALA A 43 5.85 6.71 0.66
CA ALA A 43 5.46 6.25 -0.65
C ALA A 43 5.03 7.44 -1.51
N VAL A 44 5.37 7.38 -2.80
CA VAL A 44 4.87 8.27 -3.84
C VAL A 44 3.80 7.51 -4.61
N LEU A 45 2.61 8.10 -4.72
CA LEU A 45 1.55 7.65 -5.62
C LEU A 45 1.49 8.64 -6.80
N ARG A 46 1.53 8.12 -8.02
CA ARG A 46 1.33 8.90 -9.24
C ARG A 46 0.65 8.07 -10.31
N GLU A 47 -0.47 8.54 -10.84
CA GLU A 47 -1.20 7.91 -11.96
C GLU A 47 -1.50 6.42 -11.68
N GLY A 48 -1.89 6.09 -10.44
CA GLY A 48 -2.20 4.72 -10.02
C GLY A 48 -0.97 3.83 -9.80
N THR A 49 0.24 4.34 -9.97
CA THR A 49 1.49 3.64 -9.62
C THR A 49 1.99 4.14 -8.27
N ILE A 50 2.34 3.21 -7.38
CA ILE A 50 2.89 3.54 -6.07
C ILE A 50 4.30 2.97 -5.92
N VAL A 51 5.22 3.80 -5.43
CA VAL A 51 6.61 3.40 -5.14
C VAL A 51 6.97 3.90 -3.74
N GLY A 52 7.65 3.09 -2.95
CA GLY A 52 8.12 3.51 -1.63
C GLY A 52 9.22 2.62 -1.09
N SER A 53 9.70 2.98 0.10
CA SER A 53 10.77 2.23 0.76
C SER A 53 10.60 2.21 2.27
N ASP A 54 10.73 1.05 2.90
CA ASP A 54 10.66 0.91 4.35
C ASP A 54 11.99 1.18 5.05
N GLU A 55 11.96 1.22 6.39
CA GLU A 55 13.13 1.46 7.22
C GLU A 55 14.14 0.29 7.21
N HIS A 56 13.75 -0.87 6.68
CA HIS A 56 14.60 -2.05 6.54
C HIS A 56 15.30 -2.09 5.16
N GLY A 57 15.11 -1.07 4.33
CA GLY A 57 15.69 -0.98 2.99
C GLY A 57 14.92 -1.78 1.93
N GLY A 58 13.74 -2.29 2.26
CA GLY A 58 12.82 -2.87 1.29
C GLY A 58 12.27 -1.77 0.38
N VAL A 59 12.24 -2.02 -0.93
CA VAL A 59 11.66 -1.10 -1.92
C VAL A 59 10.42 -1.78 -2.51
N PHE A 60 9.29 -1.10 -2.49
CA PHE A 60 8.08 -1.60 -3.14
C PHE A 60 7.67 -0.72 -4.31
N GLU A 61 7.15 -1.37 -5.33
CA GLU A 61 6.51 -0.76 -6.48
C GLU A 61 5.24 -1.54 -6.78
N GLY A 62 4.16 -0.86 -7.13
CA GLY A 62 2.90 -1.53 -7.36
C GLY A 62 1.86 -0.68 -8.05
N LEU A 63 0.71 -1.33 -8.24
CA LEU A 63 -0.48 -0.71 -8.76
C LEU A 63 -1.49 -0.47 -7.65
N PHE A 64 -2.13 0.68 -7.76
CA PHE A 64 -3.15 1.16 -6.87
C PHE A 64 -4.42 1.40 -7.69
N ALA A 65 -5.44 0.57 -7.47
CA ALA A 65 -6.70 0.63 -8.20
C ALA A 65 -7.86 0.93 -7.25
N THR A 66 -8.85 1.68 -7.71
CA THR A 66 -9.94 2.18 -6.87
C THR A 66 -11.28 1.76 -7.45
N THR A 67 -12.25 1.41 -6.61
CA THR A 67 -13.61 1.18 -7.08
C THR A 67 -14.25 2.48 -7.57
N ARG A 68 -15.23 2.36 -8.47
CA ARG A 68 -15.99 3.49 -9.04
C ARG A 68 -16.71 4.35 -7.99
N CYS A 69 -16.91 3.84 -6.79
CA CYS A 69 -17.57 4.56 -5.70
C CYS A 69 -16.58 5.19 -4.72
N GLY A 70 -15.26 5.00 -4.92
CA GLY A 70 -14.20 5.46 -4.02
C GLY A 70 -14.24 4.84 -2.62
N SER A 71 -15.12 3.86 -2.40
CA SER A 71 -15.36 3.24 -1.09
C SER A 71 -14.26 2.26 -0.69
N ALA A 72 -13.63 1.66 -1.69
CA ALA A 72 -12.54 0.72 -1.51
C ALA A 72 -11.46 0.94 -2.58
N ALA A 73 -10.23 0.65 -2.21
CA ALA A 73 -9.11 0.53 -3.12
C ALA A 73 -8.47 -0.85 -2.97
N TYR A 74 -8.12 -1.41 -4.11
CA TYR A 74 -7.34 -2.62 -4.22
C TYR A 74 -5.90 -2.23 -4.46
N VAL A 75 -5.02 -2.77 -3.65
CA VAL A 75 -3.58 -2.55 -3.77
C VAL A 75 -2.92 -3.87 -4.13
N VAL A 76 -2.05 -3.84 -5.13
CA VAL A 76 -1.17 -4.96 -5.50
C VAL A 76 0.24 -4.41 -5.64
N LEU A 77 1.11 -4.72 -4.68
CA LEU A 77 2.50 -4.28 -4.65
C LEU A 77 3.43 -5.45 -4.88
N LYS A 78 4.57 -5.16 -5.49
CA LYS A 78 5.76 -5.99 -5.49
C LYS A 78 6.79 -5.34 -4.59
N LEU A 79 7.01 -5.94 -3.43
CA LEU A 79 8.06 -5.57 -2.50
C LEU A 79 9.33 -6.34 -2.85
N ARG A 80 10.36 -5.64 -3.28
CA ARG A 80 11.72 -6.17 -3.41
C ARG A 80 12.44 -6.01 -2.08
N VAL A 81 12.91 -7.13 -1.56
CA VAL A 81 13.66 -7.18 -0.30
C VAL A 81 15.10 -7.62 -0.62
N PRO A 82 16.11 -6.86 -0.18
CA PRO A 82 17.50 -7.21 -0.45
C PRO A 82 17.91 -8.53 0.22
N PRO A 83 19.00 -9.17 -0.25
CA PRO A 83 19.61 -10.32 0.41
C PRO A 83 19.80 -10.10 1.92
N GLY A 84 19.36 -11.07 2.74
CA GLY A 84 19.46 -11.01 4.19
C GLY A 84 18.56 -9.95 4.86
N GLY A 85 17.72 -9.26 4.07
CA GLY A 85 16.76 -8.27 4.56
C GLY A 85 15.66 -8.89 5.42
N VAL A 86 14.90 -8.05 6.09
CA VAL A 86 13.81 -8.47 6.99
C VAL A 86 12.52 -7.81 6.51
N LEU A 87 11.49 -8.61 6.31
CA LEU A 87 10.15 -8.12 6.01
C LEU A 87 9.58 -7.40 7.23
N VAL A 88 8.61 -6.51 6.99
CA VAL A 88 7.87 -5.88 8.07
C VAL A 88 7.14 -6.89 8.96
N THR A 89 6.87 -8.10 8.48
CA THR A 89 6.35 -9.22 9.28
C THR A 89 7.37 -9.77 10.30
N GLY A 90 8.63 -9.34 10.25
CA GLY A 90 9.75 -9.89 11.00
C GLY A 90 10.41 -11.12 10.36
N GLU A 91 9.87 -11.62 9.26
CA GLU A 91 10.45 -12.75 8.52
C GLU A 91 11.74 -12.32 7.80
N ARG A 92 12.82 -13.07 8.01
CA ARG A 92 14.09 -12.84 7.31
C ARG A 92 14.04 -13.43 5.91
N VAL A 93 14.41 -12.64 4.91
CA VAL A 93 14.65 -13.08 3.55
C VAL A 93 16.02 -13.76 3.47
N GLY A 94 16.10 -14.83 2.68
CA GLY A 94 17.33 -15.62 2.51
C GLY A 94 18.49 -14.84 1.89
N GLU A 95 19.53 -15.56 1.49
CA GLU A 95 20.77 -14.96 0.94
C GLU A 95 20.61 -14.37 -0.48
N THR A 96 19.41 -14.45 -1.06
CA THR A 96 19.06 -13.88 -2.36
C THR A 96 18.00 -12.81 -2.22
N GLU A 97 17.92 -11.89 -3.18
CA GLU A 97 16.79 -10.96 -3.28
C GLU A 97 15.47 -11.75 -3.33
N ALA A 98 14.44 -11.24 -2.65
CA ALA A 98 13.09 -11.76 -2.75
C ALA A 98 12.14 -10.71 -3.33
N VAL A 99 11.20 -11.18 -4.14
CA VAL A 99 10.05 -10.40 -4.59
C VAL A 99 8.81 -10.95 -3.89
N VAL A 100 8.19 -10.12 -3.08
CA VAL A 100 6.98 -10.43 -2.32
C VAL A 100 5.80 -9.69 -2.91
N GLU A 101 4.74 -10.41 -3.24
CA GLU A 101 3.47 -9.79 -3.61
C GLU A 101 2.72 -9.40 -2.34
N VAL A 102 2.23 -8.16 -2.32
CA VAL A 102 1.37 -7.62 -1.27
C VAL A 102 0.04 -7.28 -1.89
N ALA A 103 -1.03 -7.94 -1.46
CA ALA A 103 -2.37 -7.71 -1.98
C ALA A 103 -3.30 -7.29 -0.84
N GLY A 104 -4.15 -6.29 -1.06
CA GLY A 104 -5.08 -5.89 -0.01
C GLY A 104 -6.21 -5.01 -0.47
N VAL A 105 -7.12 -4.76 0.48
CA VAL A 105 -8.27 -3.89 0.30
C VAL A 105 -8.22 -2.80 1.37
N LEU A 106 -8.22 -1.56 0.91
CA LEU A 106 -8.14 -0.36 1.75
C LEU A 106 -9.44 0.43 1.61
N SER A 107 -9.88 1.04 2.70
CA SER A 107 -11.06 1.90 2.76
C SER A 107 -10.67 3.28 3.25
N ASN A 108 -11.32 4.33 2.75
CA ASN A 108 -11.13 5.66 3.29
C ASN A 108 -11.90 5.81 4.61
N ARG A 109 -11.18 6.14 5.68
CA ARG A 109 -11.73 6.43 7.01
C ARG A 109 -11.08 7.70 7.53
N ASN A 110 -11.87 8.75 7.72
CA ASN A 110 -11.42 10.04 8.27
C ASN A 110 -10.26 10.69 7.48
N GLY A 111 -10.20 10.50 6.16
CA GLY A 111 -9.13 11.05 5.32
C GLY A 111 -7.83 10.24 5.36
N GLU A 112 -7.81 9.12 6.09
CA GLU A 112 -6.76 8.12 6.04
C GLU A 112 -7.28 6.85 5.35
N LEU A 113 -6.36 6.15 4.73
CA LEU A 113 -6.67 5.00 3.90
C LEU A 113 -6.22 3.79 4.67
N GLN A 114 -7.14 2.93 5.04
CA GLN A 114 -6.84 1.87 5.98
C GLN A 114 -7.54 0.58 5.61
N GLY A 115 -6.83 -0.52 5.81
CA GLY A 115 -7.36 -1.85 5.58
C GLY A 115 -6.34 -2.91 5.90
N VAL A 116 -6.54 -4.08 5.34
CA VAL A 116 -5.70 -5.25 5.56
C VAL A 116 -5.07 -5.69 4.24
N CYS A 117 -3.80 -6.06 4.32
CA CYS A 117 -3.01 -6.58 3.22
C CYS A 117 -2.43 -7.93 3.62
N ASP A 118 -2.42 -8.86 2.68
CA ASP A 118 -1.68 -10.11 2.78
C ASP A 118 -0.22 -9.86 2.36
N ILE A 119 0.72 -10.23 3.23
CA ILE A 119 2.17 -10.22 2.98
C ILE A 119 2.67 -11.63 3.25
N ARG A 120 2.83 -12.45 2.19
CA ARG A 120 3.25 -13.87 2.27
C ARG A 120 2.42 -14.74 3.23
N GLY A 121 1.10 -14.56 3.26
CA GLY A 121 0.19 -15.28 4.16
C GLY A 121 0.00 -14.61 5.52
N HIS A 122 0.69 -13.50 5.79
CA HIS A 122 0.49 -12.69 7.00
C HIS A 122 -0.44 -11.53 6.72
N TRP A 123 -1.59 -11.51 7.39
CA TRP A 123 -2.52 -10.39 7.35
C TRP A 123 -1.99 -9.24 8.20
N MET A 124 -1.74 -8.11 7.57
CA MET A 124 -1.24 -6.91 8.22
C MET A 124 -2.17 -5.73 7.96
N GLY A 125 -2.47 -4.97 9.00
CA GLY A 125 -3.14 -3.69 8.80
C GLY A 125 -2.19 -2.72 8.12
N MET A 126 -2.67 -1.96 7.15
CA MET A 126 -1.92 -0.90 6.50
C MET A 126 -2.71 0.39 6.56
N ARG A 127 -2.00 1.49 6.75
CA ARG A 127 -2.58 2.83 6.78
C ARG A 127 -1.76 3.79 5.93
N PHE A 128 -2.39 4.45 4.98
CA PHE A 128 -1.80 5.50 4.17
C PHE A 128 -2.40 6.85 4.57
N ARG A 129 -1.52 7.80 4.88
CA ARG A 129 -1.87 9.18 5.21
C ARG A 129 -1.22 10.10 4.20
N TYR A 130 -2.00 10.95 3.56
CA TYR A 130 -1.50 11.96 2.63
C TYR A 130 -0.57 12.94 3.37
N VAL A 131 0.61 13.18 2.81
CA VAL A 131 1.64 14.07 3.37
C VAL A 131 1.77 15.35 2.57
N GLY A 132 1.64 15.27 1.24
CA GLY A 132 1.76 16.46 0.40
C GLY A 132 1.71 16.15 -1.08
N ARG A 133 1.68 17.22 -1.88
CA ARG A 133 1.69 17.15 -3.35
C ARG A 133 3.09 16.81 -3.85
N LEU A 134 3.16 16.15 -5.01
CA LEU A 134 4.40 16.05 -5.74
C LEU A 134 4.77 17.41 -6.35
N PRO A 135 6.07 17.73 -6.46
CA PRO A 135 6.51 18.88 -7.22
C PRO A 135 6.11 18.74 -8.69
N HIS A 136 5.78 19.88 -9.31
CA HIS A 136 5.38 19.98 -10.71
C HIS A 136 6.56 19.73 -11.66
#